data_AF-A0A845Y638-F1
#
_entry.id   AF-A0A845Y638-F1
#
_cell.length_a   1.000
_cell.length_b   1.000
_cell.length_c   1.000
_cell.angle_alpha   90.00
_cell.angle_beta   90.00
_cell.angle_gamma   90.00
#
_symmetry.space_group_name_H-M   'P 1'
#
loop_
_entity.id
_entity.type
_entity.pdbx_description
1 polymer ?
#
loop_
_entity_poly.entity_id
_entity_poly.type
_entity_poly.pdbx_seq_one_letter_code
_entity_poly.pdbx_strand_id
1 'polypeptide(L)'
;MQDVKLLVFFFACAVFCQSAFIAQEYAIIQRLLPDHKVGSGTGLYNGLSVFFGGVGGSFIPGAIVAVTGDFDTGMVSVVAGSWLASLVMLILARLLKY
;
A
#
# COMPACT_ATOMS: atom_id res chain seq x y z
N MET A 1 3.38 -28.37 -10.94
CA MET A 1 3.05 -27.49 -12.11
C MET A 1 1.71 -26.77 -11.93
N GLN A 2 0.71 -27.38 -11.26
CA GLN A 2 -0.49 -26.66 -10.78
C GLN A 2 -0.15 -25.56 -9.77
N ASP A 3 0.79 -25.81 -8.86
CA ASP A 3 1.14 -24.86 -7.78
C ASP A 3 1.77 -23.57 -8.31
N VAL A 4 2.61 -23.68 -9.35
CA VAL A 4 3.22 -22.52 -10.02
C VAL A 4 2.16 -21.65 -10.70
N LYS A 5 1.16 -22.27 -11.35
CA LYS A 5 0.06 -21.53 -11.99
C LYS A 5 -0.78 -20.78 -10.97
N LEU A 6 -1.08 -21.42 -9.84
CA LEU A 6 -1.85 -20.82 -8.75
C LEU A 6 -1.07 -19.66 -8.09
N LEU A 7 0.23 -19.84 -7.87
CA LEU A 7 1.11 -18.79 -7.36
C LEU A 7 1.16 -17.58 -8.31
N VAL A 8 1.35 -17.83 -9.61
CA VAL A 8 1.33 -16.77 -10.64
C VAL A 8 -0.01 -16.04 -10.66
N PHE A 9 -1.12 -16.76 -10.52
CA PHE A 9 -2.45 -16.15 -10.45
C PHE A 9 -2.59 -15.21 -9.24
N PHE A 10 -2.24 -15.67 -8.04
CA PHE A 10 -2.29 -14.83 -6.84
C PHE A 10 -1.35 -13.63 -6.94
N PHE A 11 -0.16 -13.82 -7.49
CA PHE A 11 0.79 -12.73 -7.72
C PHE A 11 0.25 -11.71 -8.72
N ALA A 12 -0.38 -12.15 -9.80
CA ALA A 12 -1.02 -11.27 -10.78
C ALA A 12 -2.17 -10.47 -10.14
N CYS A 13 -3.01 -11.10 -9.32
CA CYS A 13 -4.05 -10.40 -8.55
C CYS A 13 -3.45 -9.38 -7.58
N ALA A 14 -2.38 -9.74 -6.86
CA ALA A 14 -1.71 -8.84 -5.93
C ALA A 14 -1.15 -7.60 -6.66
N VAL A 15 -0.46 -7.79 -7.78
CA VAL A 15 0.08 -6.69 -8.60
C VAL A 15 -1.04 -5.82 -9.17
N PHE A 16 -2.14 -6.42 -9.62
CA PHE A 16 -3.31 -5.68 -10.10
C PHE A 16 -3.90 -4.79 -9.00
N CYS A 17 -4.17 -5.36 -7.82
CA CYS A 17 -4.70 -4.62 -6.68
C CYS A 17 -3.76 -3.50 -6.23
N GLN A 18 -2.46 -3.77 -6.18
CA GLN A 18 -1.45 -2.78 -5.82
C GLN A 18 -1.39 -1.64 -6.82
N SER A 19 -1.45 -1.93 -8.11
CA SER A 19 -1.43 -0.91 -9.17
C SER A 19 -2.69 -0.04 -9.13
N ALA A 20 -3.87 -0.65 -8.91
CA ALA A 20 -5.12 0.07 -8.77
C ALA A 20 -5.13 0.99 -7.53
N PHE A 21 -4.60 0.50 -6.39
CA PHE A 21 -4.46 1.28 -5.17
C PHE A 21 -3.61 2.53 -5.40
N ILE A 22 -2.41 2.37 -5.98
CA ILE A 22 -1.49 3.49 -6.23
C ILE A 22 -2.13 4.53 -7.17
N ALA A 23 -2.82 4.08 -8.23
CA ALA A 23 -3.50 4.99 -9.14
C ALA A 23 -4.59 5.82 -8.43
N GLN A 24 -5.41 5.17 -7.59
CA GLN A 24 -6.45 5.85 -6.82
C GLN A 24 -5.86 6.82 -5.78
N GLU A 25 -4.78 6.43 -5.11
CA GLU A 25 -4.05 7.24 -4.14
C GLU A 25 -3.58 8.56 -4.74
N TYR A 26 -2.92 8.51 -5.89
CA TYR A 26 -2.48 9.73 -6.58
C TYR A 26 -3.64 10.58 -7.09
N ALA A 27 -4.72 9.97 -7.59
CA ALA A 27 -5.91 10.71 -8.01
C ALA A 27 -6.54 11.50 -6.84
N ILE A 28 -6.59 10.91 -5.65
CA ILE A 28 -7.08 11.57 -4.44
C ILE A 28 -6.19 12.76 -4.05
N ILE A 29 -4.87 12.58 -4.06
CA ILE A 29 -3.91 13.64 -3.71
C ILE A 29 -4.03 14.83 -4.66
N GLN A 30 -4.12 14.55 -5.96
CA GLN A 30 -4.29 15.59 -6.98
C GLN A 30 -5.59 16.38 -6.78
N ARG A 31 -6.66 15.74 -6.29
CA ARG A 31 -7.94 16.40 -6.00
C ARG A 31 -7.95 17.18 -4.68
N LEU A 32 -7.08 16.82 -3.73
CA LEU A 32 -6.97 17.50 -2.44
C LEU A 32 -6.16 18.80 -2.55
N LEU A 33 -5.22 18.86 -3.50
CA LEU A 33 -4.33 19.99 -3.69
C LEU A 33 -4.89 20.97 -4.73
N PRO A 34 -4.67 22.29 -4.57
CA PRO A 34 -4.99 23.25 -5.62
C PRO A 34 -4.09 23.04 -6.84
N ASP A 35 -4.61 23.23 -8.05
CA ASP A 35 -3.97 22.90 -9.33
C ASP A 35 -2.51 23.36 -9.44
N HIS A 36 -2.20 24.56 -8.95
CA HIS A 36 -0.86 25.14 -9.00
C HIS A 36 0.17 24.49 -8.05
N LYS A 37 -0.27 23.62 -7.13
CA LYS A 37 0.60 22.91 -6.16
C LYS A 37 0.60 21.39 -6.35
N VAL A 38 -0.16 20.86 -7.31
CA VAL A 38 -0.30 19.42 -7.51
C VAL A 38 1.05 18.74 -7.69
N GLY A 39 1.95 19.30 -8.51
CA GLY A 39 3.29 18.72 -8.73
C GLY A 39 4.16 18.69 -7.46
N SER A 40 4.20 19.78 -6.70
CA SER A 40 4.97 19.84 -5.45
C SER A 40 4.41 18.93 -4.36
N GLY A 41 3.08 18.90 -4.20
CA GLY A 41 2.45 18.08 -3.17
C GLY A 41 2.43 16.58 -3.49
N THR A 42 2.23 16.19 -4.75
CA THR A 42 2.37 14.78 -5.16
C THR A 42 3.80 14.28 -5.01
N GLY A 43 4.80 15.11 -5.34
CA GLY A 43 6.22 14.79 -5.13
C GLY A 43 6.59 14.64 -3.65
N LEU A 44 6.11 15.56 -2.80
CA LEU A 44 6.31 15.46 -1.35
C LEU A 44 5.67 14.18 -0.78
N TYR A 45 4.43 13.86 -1.20
CA TYR A 45 3.76 12.64 -0.79
C TYR A 45 4.55 11.39 -1.21
N ASN A 46 4.95 11.30 -2.48
CA ASN A 46 5.74 10.17 -2.98
C ASN A 46 7.03 9.99 -2.15
N GLY A 47 7.77 11.07 -1.92
CA GLY A 47 9.01 11.04 -1.13
C GLY A 47 8.76 10.51 0.28
N LEU A 48 7.77 11.06 0.98
CA LEU A 48 7.41 10.59 2.32
C LEU A 48 6.96 9.12 2.32
N SER A 49 6.12 8.72 1.36
CA SER A 49 5.64 7.34 1.24
C SER A 49 6.77 6.34 0.99
N VAL A 50 7.79 6.70 0.21
CA VAL A 50 8.97 5.84 0.01
C VAL A 50 9.84 5.80 1.26
N PHE A 51 10.10 6.94 1.90
CA PHE A 51 10.92 6.99 3.12
C PHE A 51 10.29 6.21 4.28
N PHE A 52 9.03 6.47 4.58
CA PHE A 52 8.33 5.84 5.69
C PHE A 52 7.78 4.46 5.32
N GLY A 53 7.20 4.31 4.14
CA GLY A 53 6.62 3.05 3.68
C GLY A 53 7.67 2.02 3.29
N GLY A 54 8.77 2.42 2.65
CA GLY A 54 9.85 1.50 2.27
C GLY A 54 10.60 0.95 3.50
N VAL A 55 11.02 1.85 4.40
CA VAL A 55 11.72 1.46 5.62
C VAL A 55 10.77 0.80 6.61
N GLY A 56 9.63 1.44 6.91
CA GLY A 56 8.65 0.93 7.86
C GLY A 56 7.98 -0.37 7.42
N GLY A 57 7.67 -0.50 6.12
CA GLY A 57 7.02 -1.68 5.56
C GLY A 57 7.88 -2.94 5.60
N SER A 58 9.21 -2.79 5.56
CA SER A 58 10.15 -3.91 5.72
C SER A 58 10.53 -4.16 7.19
N PHE A 59 10.65 -3.07 7.95
CA PHE A 59 11.06 -3.13 9.36
C PHE A 59 10.02 -3.81 10.25
N ILE A 60 8.74 -3.48 10.10
CA ILE A 60 7.68 -4.00 10.99
C ILE A 60 7.54 -5.52 10.88
N PRO A 61 7.36 -6.12 9.68
CA PRO A 61 7.30 -7.58 9.55
C PRO A 61 8.61 -8.24 9.98
N GLY A 62 9.76 -7.65 9.63
CA GLY A 62 11.07 -8.18 10.00
C GLY A 62 11.29 -8.22 11.52
N ALA A 63 10.87 -7.19 12.25
CA ALA A 63 10.93 -7.14 13.70
C ALA A 63 9.99 -8.17 14.34
N ILE A 64 8.78 -8.36 13.78
CA ILE A 64 7.84 -9.38 14.25
C ILE A 64 8.46 -10.77 14.09
N VAL A 65 8.98 -11.10 12.90
CA VAL A 65 9.65 -12.39 12.65
C VAL A 65 10.86 -12.58 13.56
N ALA A 66 11.64 -11.52 13.82
CA ALA A 66 12.80 -11.59 14.71
C ALA A 66 12.43 -11.93 16.16
N VAL A 67 11.24 -11.53 16.62
CA VAL A 67 10.75 -11.79 17.99
C VAL A 67 9.99 -13.11 18.08
N THR A 68 9.17 -13.44 17.08
CA THR A 68 8.31 -14.64 17.10
C THR A 68 9.01 -15.89 16.57
N GLY A 69 10.05 -15.73 15.73
CA GLY A 69 10.66 -16.80 14.97
C GLY A 69 9.76 -17.37 13.86
N ASP A 70 8.59 -16.78 13.64
CA ASP A 70 7.57 -17.27 12.71
C ASP A 70 7.32 -16.28 11.57
N PHE A 71 7.48 -16.79 10.34
CA PHE A 71 7.32 -16.02 9.11
C PHE A 71 5.84 -15.74 8.78
N ASP A 72 4.94 -16.65 9.17
CA ASP A 72 3.51 -16.50 8.88
C ASP A 72 2.93 -15.33 9.69
N THR A 73 3.32 -15.20 10.96
CA THR A 73 2.94 -14.04 11.79
C THR A 73 3.46 -12.71 11.21
N GLY A 74 4.67 -12.70 10.66
CA GLY A 74 5.19 -11.54 9.91
C GLY A 74 4.33 -11.21 8.69
N MET A 75 3.93 -12.22 7.92
CA MET A 75 3.09 -12.05 6.73
C MET A 75 1.68 -11.55 7.08
N VAL A 76 1.09 -12.01 8.18
CA VAL A 76 -0.19 -11.51 8.70
C VAL A 76 -0.11 -10.01 9.00
N SER A 77 1.02 -9.50 9.50
CA SER A 77 1.19 -8.06 9.75
C SER A 77 1.11 -7.22 8.47
N VAL A 78 1.65 -7.73 7.35
CA VAL A 78 1.56 -7.06 6.05
C VAL A 78 0.11 -7.04 5.57
N VAL A 79 -0.59 -8.17 5.66
CA VAL A 79 -2.01 -8.27 5.29
C VAL A 79 -2.85 -7.29 6.11
N ALA A 80 -2.64 -7.23 7.43
CA ALA A 80 -3.34 -6.29 8.31
C ALA A 80 -3.05 -4.83 7.93
N GLY A 81 -1.79 -4.49 7.65
CA GLY A 81 -1.39 -3.16 7.17
C GLY A 81 -2.07 -2.77 5.85
N SER A 82 -2.11 -3.69 4.88
CA SER A 82 -2.80 -3.47 3.60
C SER A 82 -4.30 -3.27 3.76
N TRP A 83 -4.94 -4.01 4.67
CA TRP A 83 -6.36 -3.82 5.00
C TRP A 83 -6.63 -2.45 5.62
N LEU A 84 -5.80 -2.01 6.57
CA LEU A 84 -5.91 -0.68 7.17
C LEU A 84 -5.74 0.42 6.12
N ALA A 85 -4.75 0.31 5.24
CA ALA A 85 -4.53 1.26 4.15
C ALA A 85 -5.73 1.31 3.18
N SER A 86 -6.29 0.15 2.82
CA SER A 86 -7.49 0.06 1.99
C SER A 86 -8.71 0.73 2.65
N LEU A 87 -8.90 0.53 3.96
CA LEU A 87 -9.97 1.18 4.73
C LEU A 87 -9.81 2.71 4.77
N VAL A 88 -8.60 3.22 4.99
CA VAL A 88 -8.32 4.66 4.95
C VAL A 88 -8.67 5.23 3.57
N MET A 89 -8.26 4.57 2.51
CA MET A 89 -8.56 4.98 1.13
C MET A 89 -10.05 4.92 0.83
N LEU A 90 -10.76 3.90 1.30
CA LEU A 90 -12.22 3.79 1.17
C LEU A 90 -12.93 4.96 1.85
N ILE A 91 -12.54 5.26 3.10
CA ILE A 91 -13.11 6.38 3.86
C ILE A 91 -12.84 7.69 3.12
N LEU A 92 -11.60 7.90 2.67
CA LEU A 92 -11.19 9.13 2.00
C LEU A 92 -11.92 9.32 0.65
N ALA A 93 -12.08 8.26 -0.14
CA ALA A 93 -12.87 8.29 -1.37
C ALA A 93 -14.33 8.70 -1.10
N ARG A 94 -14.95 8.11 -0.07
CA ARG A 94 -16.33 8.44 0.34
C ARG A 94 -16.46 9.90 0.80
N LEU A 95 -15.51 10.40 1.59
CA LEU A 95 -15.52 11.78 2.08
C LEU A 95 -15.33 12.81 0.95
N LEU A 96 -14.49 12.49 -0.04
CA LEU A 96 -14.21 13.36 -1.18
C LEU A 96 -15.26 13.26 -2.30
N LYS A 97 -16.26 12.37 -2.15
CA LYS A 97 -17.25 12.01 -3.19
C LYS A 97 -16.54 11.69 -4.51
N TYR A 98 -15.50 10.87 -4.40
CA TYR A 98 -14.79 10.25 -5.51
C TYR A 98 -15.38 8.85 -5.69
#